data_AF-A0A5J4P6X4-F1
#
_entry.id   AF-A0A5J4P6X4-F1
#
_cell.length_a   1.000
_cell.length_b   1.000
_cell.length_c   1.000
_cell.angle_alpha   90.00
_cell.angle_beta   90.00
_cell.angle_gamma   90.00
#
_symmetry.space_group_name_H-M   'P 1'
#
loop_
_entity.id
_entity.type
_entity.pdbx_description
1 polymer ?
#
loop_
_entity_poly.entity_id
_entity_poly.type
_entity_poly.pdbx_seq_one_letter_code
_entity_poly.pdbx_strand_id
1 'polypeptide(L)'
;ARYYTPSGRCIQRPYTSGKDENYEMDIYTRYEHGEFFSRDSIQLDESLRYSTGLGRPVYGGGGIMPDVFVPQDTTGMTSYFRMVLNKGLILQFAFQYTDRNRETLSNYTDEASLLSYLNRRQVIDQFVKYAQSKDVKPRNILIQKSYSLLERSLYGNIIYNMLGRETYVAYFNKSDENVKKALEILNTNEA
;
A
#
# COMPACT_ATOMS: atom_id res chain seq x y z
N ALA A 1 -27.29 -3.13 14.36
CA ALA A 1 -27.32 -4.34 13.51
C ALA A 1 -25.92 -4.95 13.46
N ARG A 2 -25.79 -6.28 13.30
CA ARG A 2 -24.50 -6.99 13.18
C ARG A 2 -24.35 -7.54 11.76
N TYR A 3 -23.11 -7.61 11.24
CA TYR A 3 -22.81 -8.14 9.90
C TYR A 3 -22.41 -9.62 9.96
N TYR A 4 -23.09 -10.45 9.16
CA TYR A 4 -22.87 -11.90 9.09
C TYR A 4 -22.59 -12.37 7.67
N THR A 5 -21.77 -13.42 7.54
CA THR A 5 -21.64 -14.18 6.29
C THR A 5 -22.89 -15.07 6.07
N PRO A 6 -23.08 -15.62 4.85
CA PRO A 6 -24.13 -16.62 4.60
C PRO A 6 -24.05 -17.86 5.50
N SER A 7 -22.86 -18.19 6.02
CA SER A 7 -22.66 -19.28 6.99
C SER A 7 -23.01 -18.91 8.44
N GLY A 8 -23.57 -17.71 8.68
CA GLY A 8 -23.93 -17.25 10.02
C GLY A 8 -22.76 -16.77 10.87
N ARG A 9 -21.55 -16.64 10.29
CA ARG A 9 -20.36 -16.12 10.98
C ARG A 9 -20.45 -14.60 11.11
N CYS A 10 -20.41 -14.08 12.33
CA CYS A 10 -20.30 -12.64 12.57
C CYS A 10 -18.88 -12.16 12.19
N ILE A 11 -18.80 -11.19 11.27
CA ILE A 11 -17.52 -10.59 10.85
C ILE A 11 -17.26 -9.23 11.49
N GLN A 12 -18.26 -8.70 12.19
CA GLN A 12 -18.11 -7.44 12.90
C GLN A 12 -17.43 -7.68 14.25
N ARG A 13 -16.26 -7.07 14.43
CA ARG A 13 -15.55 -7.05 15.70
C ARG A 13 -16.49 -6.58 16.84
N PRO A 14 -16.39 -7.16 18.05
CA PRO A 14 -17.10 -6.66 19.21
C PRO A 14 -16.72 -5.19 19.47
N TYR A 15 -17.71 -4.35 19.71
CA TYR A 15 -17.53 -2.97 20.14
C TYR A 15 -18.62 -2.68 21.17
N THR A 16 -18.32 -1.79 22.11
CA THR A 16 -19.24 -1.38 23.17
C THR A 16 -19.19 0.13 23.24
N SER A 17 -20.31 0.78 22.93
CA SER A 17 -20.40 2.24 22.91
C SER A 17 -19.89 2.83 24.23
N GLY A 18 -18.92 3.73 24.15
CA GLY A 18 -18.28 4.35 25.31
C GLY A 18 -17.16 3.52 25.96
N LYS A 19 -16.80 2.38 25.37
CA LYS A 19 -15.69 1.50 25.76
C LYS A 19 -14.93 1.02 24.53
N ASP A 20 -14.63 1.95 23.63
CA ASP A 20 -14.09 1.64 22.31
C ASP A 20 -12.54 1.59 22.27
N GLU A 21 -11.84 1.89 23.37
CA GLU A 21 -10.37 1.92 23.41
C GLU A 21 -9.72 0.63 22.88
N ASN A 22 -10.20 -0.55 23.31
CA ASN A 22 -9.69 -1.82 22.81
C ASN A 22 -9.97 -2.03 21.32
N TYR A 23 -11.09 -1.50 20.83
CA TYR A 23 -11.45 -1.58 19.41
C TYR A 23 -10.54 -0.66 18.56
N GLU A 24 -10.25 0.55 19.05
CA GLU A 24 -9.38 1.52 18.40
C GLU A 24 -7.90 1.09 18.44
N MET A 25 -7.46 0.48 19.54
CA MET A 25 -6.07 0.06 19.74
C MET A 25 -5.73 -1.29 19.11
N ASP A 26 -6.72 -2.08 18.69
CA ASP A 26 -6.52 -3.42 18.09
C ASP A 26 -5.46 -3.40 16.99
N ILE A 27 -5.49 -2.41 16.09
CA ILE A 27 -4.52 -2.33 14.99
C ILE A 27 -3.07 -2.14 15.48
N TYR A 28 -2.88 -1.39 16.57
CA TYR A 28 -1.58 -1.19 17.19
C TYR A 28 -1.14 -2.44 17.95
N THR A 29 -2.04 -3.06 18.71
CA THR A 29 -1.76 -4.31 19.43
C THR A 29 -1.35 -5.43 18.47
N ARG A 30 -2.04 -5.59 17.34
CA ARG A 30 -1.69 -6.57 16.29
C ARG A 30 -0.33 -6.28 15.67
N TYR A 31 0.00 -5.01 15.48
CA TYR A 31 1.32 -4.59 15.02
C TYR A 31 2.41 -4.95 16.03
N GLU A 32 2.21 -4.65 17.31
CA GLU A 32 3.14 -4.97 18.41
C GLU A 32 3.31 -6.47 18.60
N HIS A 33 2.25 -7.26 18.40
CA HIS A 33 2.29 -8.72 18.47
C HIS A 33 2.84 -9.39 17.20
N GLY A 34 3.08 -8.61 16.13
CA GLY A 34 3.72 -9.09 14.91
C GLY A 34 2.77 -9.76 13.91
N GLU A 35 1.46 -9.60 14.05
CA GLU A 35 0.45 -10.20 13.14
C GLU A 35 0.59 -9.72 11.69
N PHE A 36 1.21 -8.56 11.46
CA PHE A 36 1.49 -8.05 10.11
C PHE A 36 2.75 -8.67 9.48
N PHE A 37 3.61 -9.30 10.28
CA PHE A 37 4.95 -9.73 9.85
C PHE A 37 5.12 -11.25 9.90
N SER A 38 4.40 -11.94 10.79
CA SER A 38 4.49 -13.38 10.97
C SER A 38 3.11 -14.03 11.03
N ARG A 39 2.96 -15.15 10.30
CA ARG A 39 1.75 -15.97 10.34
C ARG A 39 1.51 -16.55 11.74
N ASP A 40 2.58 -16.99 12.40
CA ASP A 40 2.52 -17.68 13.70
C ASP A 40 2.13 -16.73 14.84
N SER A 41 2.21 -15.42 14.61
CA SER A 41 1.76 -14.40 15.56
C SER A 41 0.23 -14.20 15.55
N ILE A 42 -0.49 -14.75 14.57
CA ILE A 42 -1.94 -14.61 14.46
C ILE A 42 -2.62 -15.64 15.34
N GLN A 43 -3.30 -15.16 16.39
CA GLN A 43 -4.07 -16.02 17.29
C GLN A 43 -5.53 -16.10 16.81
N LEU A 44 -5.97 -17.31 16.50
CA LEU A 44 -7.34 -17.60 16.11
C LEU A 44 -8.09 -18.20 17.29
N ASP A 45 -9.27 -17.65 17.58
CA ASP A 45 -10.14 -18.16 18.64
C ASP A 45 -10.89 -19.41 18.14
N GLU A 46 -10.42 -20.58 18.56
CA GLU A 46 -11.01 -21.89 18.23
C GLU A 46 -12.48 -22.01 18.70
N SER A 47 -12.91 -21.27 19.72
CA SER A 47 -14.31 -21.25 20.16
C SER A 47 -15.23 -20.56 19.15
N LEU A 48 -14.66 -19.75 18.26
CA LEU A 48 -15.34 -19.02 17.19
C LEU A 48 -15.07 -19.63 15.82
N ARG A 49 -14.83 -20.94 15.76
CA ARG A 49 -14.66 -21.68 14.50
C ARG A 49 -16.00 -21.94 13.81
N TYR A 50 -16.06 -21.57 12.55
CA TYR A 50 -17.15 -21.83 11.60
C TYR A 50 -16.59 -22.58 10.39
N SER A 51 -17.49 -22.99 9.48
CA SER A 51 -17.11 -23.55 8.19
C SER A 51 -17.78 -22.79 7.04
N THR A 52 -17.10 -22.68 5.91
CA THR A 52 -17.72 -22.25 4.65
C THR A 52 -18.70 -23.31 4.15
N GLY A 53 -19.52 -22.98 3.13
CA GLY A 53 -20.42 -23.97 2.50
C GLY A 53 -19.69 -25.19 1.91
N LEU A 54 -18.39 -25.07 1.64
CA LEU A 54 -17.53 -26.17 1.16
C LEU A 54 -16.74 -26.84 2.29
N GLY A 55 -17.04 -26.55 3.57
CA GLY A 55 -16.44 -27.20 4.73
C GLY A 55 -15.09 -26.64 5.20
N ARG A 56 -14.57 -25.58 4.57
CA ARG A 56 -13.30 -24.96 4.95
C ARG A 56 -13.42 -24.23 6.30
N PRO A 57 -12.50 -24.42 7.26
CA PRO A 57 -12.55 -23.74 8.55
C PRO A 57 -12.29 -22.24 8.39
N VAL A 58 -13.08 -21.43 9.09
CA VAL A 58 -12.98 -19.97 9.16
C VAL A 58 -13.34 -19.49 10.56
N TYR A 59 -12.79 -18.36 11.00
CA TYR A 59 -12.93 -17.90 12.39
C TYR A 59 -13.68 -16.57 12.49
N GLY A 60 -14.47 -16.40 13.55
CA GLY A 60 -15.20 -15.16 13.88
C GLY A 60 -14.41 -14.20 14.77
N GLY A 61 -15.05 -13.12 15.22
CA GLY A 61 -14.55 -12.25 16.29
C GLY A 61 -13.50 -11.20 15.92
N GLY A 62 -12.68 -11.43 14.89
CA GLY A 62 -11.54 -10.57 14.53
C GLY A 62 -11.60 -9.88 13.17
N GLY A 63 -12.73 -9.99 12.44
CA GLY A 63 -12.83 -9.57 11.04
C GLY A 63 -12.73 -10.75 10.06
N ILE A 64 -12.49 -10.46 8.78
CA ILE A 64 -12.21 -11.49 7.77
C ILE A 64 -10.69 -11.68 7.72
N MET A 65 -10.22 -12.80 8.27
CA MET A 65 -8.82 -13.20 8.15
C MET A 65 -8.53 -13.74 6.75
N PRO A 66 -7.47 -13.28 6.06
CA PRO A 66 -7.04 -13.87 4.79
C PRO A 66 -6.62 -15.33 4.94
N ASP A 67 -6.91 -16.14 3.93
CA ASP A 67 -6.47 -17.54 3.87
C ASP A 67 -4.97 -17.66 3.57
N VAL A 68 -4.45 -16.67 2.87
CA VAL A 68 -3.06 -16.58 2.46
C VAL A 68 -2.44 -15.40 3.19
N PHE A 69 -1.41 -15.70 3.97
CA PHE A 69 -0.66 -14.69 4.68
C PHE A 69 0.38 -14.06 3.74
N VAL A 70 0.34 -12.73 3.62
CA VAL A 70 1.35 -11.93 2.93
C VAL A 70 1.94 -10.96 3.94
N PRO A 71 3.22 -11.09 4.30
CA PRO A 71 3.84 -10.22 5.31
C PRO A 71 3.96 -8.79 4.79
N GLN A 72 3.78 -7.83 5.70
CA GLN A 72 3.97 -6.42 5.39
C GLN A 72 5.46 -6.11 5.22
N ASP A 73 5.85 -5.71 4.01
CA ASP A 73 7.20 -5.22 3.75
C ASP A 73 7.33 -3.74 4.15
N THR A 74 8.21 -3.48 5.12
CA THR A 74 8.57 -2.12 5.55
C THR A 74 9.95 -1.70 5.05
N THR A 75 10.61 -2.54 4.24
CA THR A 75 11.89 -2.26 3.61
C THR A 75 11.81 -0.96 2.80
N GLY A 76 12.85 -0.14 2.91
CA GLY A 76 12.90 1.15 2.23
C GLY A 76 12.08 2.26 2.88
N MET A 77 11.30 2.02 3.94
CA MET A 77 10.61 3.08 4.72
C MET A 77 11.60 3.89 5.59
N THR A 78 12.54 4.58 4.94
CA THR A 78 13.56 5.37 5.62
C THR A 78 12.99 6.65 6.24
N SER A 79 13.72 7.23 7.20
CA SER A 79 13.32 8.52 7.79
C SER A 79 13.25 9.66 6.77
N TYR A 80 14.07 9.60 5.70
CA TYR A 80 13.98 10.55 4.60
C TYR A 80 12.65 10.39 3.84
N PHE A 81 12.30 9.18 3.42
CA PHE A 81 11.05 8.91 2.69
C PHE A 81 9.81 9.31 3.52
N ARG A 82 9.77 8.91 4.79
CA ARG A 82 8.69 9.29 5.73
C ARG A 82 8.56 10.81 5.85
N MET A 83 9.67 11.53 5.96
CA MET A 83 9.66 12.98 6.09
C MET A 83 9.08 13.68 4.85
N VAL A 84 9.49 13.28 3.64
CA VAL A 84 8.95 13.89 2.41
C VAL A 84 7.50 13.50 2.16
N LEU A 85 7.09 12.30 2.56
CA LEU A 85 5.71 11.82 2.50
C LEU A 85 4.81 12.62 3.45
N ASN A 86 5.19 12.71 4.73
CA ASN A 86 4.42 13.42 5.77
C ASN A 86 4.31 14.92 5.51
N LYS A 87 5.32 15.54 4.88
CA LYS A 87 5.27 16.94 4.44
C LYS A 87 4.45 17.13 3.14
N GLY A 88 3.95 16.06 2.53
CA GLY A 88 3.18 16.11 1.28
C GLY A 88 4.00 16.52 0.05
N LEU A 89 5.34 16.49 0.12
CA LEU A 89 6.20 17.05 -0.92
C LEU A 89 6.13 16.28 -2.22
N ILE A 90 5.93 14.96 -2.16
CA ILE A 90 5.81 14.09 -3.35
C ILE A 90 4.61 14.52 -4.19
N LEU A 91 3.44 14.66 -3.55
CA LEU A 91 2.21 15.04 -4.23
C LEU A 91 2.31 16.47 -4.81
N GLN A 92 2.82 17.41 -4.01
CA GLN A 92 3.00 18.80 -4.46
C GLN A 92 3.97 18.90 -5.65
N PHE A 93 5.11 18.22 -5.58
CA PHE A 93 6.06 18.22 -6.68
C PHE A 93 5.50 17.53 -7.92
N ALA A 94 4.83 16.39 -7.78
CA ALA A 94 4.21 15.70 -8.91
C ALA A 94 3.21 16.61 -9.63
N PHE A 95 2.34 17.31 -8.88
CA PHE A 95 1.40 18.26 -9.44
C PHE A 95 2.10 19.41 -10.18
N GLN A 96 3.08 20.06 -9.54
CA GLN A 96 3.83 21.18 -10.15
C GLN A 96 4.63 20.74 -11.37
N TYR A 97 5.24 19.55 -11.32
CA TYR A 97 5.99 18.98 -12.43
C TYR A 97 5.07 18.68 -13.60
N THR A 98 3.92 18.05 -13.34
CA THR A 98 2.94 17.76 -14.37
C THR A 98 2.42 19.04 -15.02
N ASP A 99 2.05 20.04 -14.22
CA ASP A 99 1.51 21.30 -14.73
C ASP A 99 2.51 22.05 -15.61
N ARG A 100 3.75 22.20 -15.14
CA ARG A 100 4.82 22.88 -15.88
C ARG A 100 5.20 22.19 -17.19
N ASN A 101 5.10 20.87 -17.25
CA ASN A 101 5.53 20.07 -18.41
C ASN A 101 4.35 19.51 -19.20
N ARG A 102 3.11 19.98 -18.97
CA ARG A 102 1.89 19.34 -19.46
C ARG A 102 1.89 19.13 -20.97
N GLU A 103 2.29 20.14 -21.74
CA GLU A 103 2.38 20.06 -23.20
C GLU A 103 3.31 18.95 -23.67
N THR A 104 4.49 18.81 -23.04
CA THR A 104 5.42 17.71 -23.36
C THR A 104 4.88 16.36 -22.90
N LEU A 105 4.33 16.30 -21.69
CA LEU A 105 3.84 15.07 -21.08
C LEU A 105 2.62 14.50 -21.82
N SER A 106 1.78 15.35 -22.42
CA SER A 106 0.61 14.91 -23.20
C SER A 106 0.96 14.11 -24.46
N ASN A 107 2.22 14.13 -24.90
CA ASN A 107 2.68 13.29 -26.01
C ASN A 107 2.90 11.81 -25.62
N TYR A 108 2.89 11.50 -24.33
CA TYR A 108 3.04 10.13 -23.83
C TYR A 108 1.66 9.60 -23.43
N THR A 109 1.15 8.64 -24.20
CA THR A 109 -0.21 8.09 -24.03
C THR A 109 -0.24 6.76 -23.29
N ASP A 110 0.92 6.22 -22.91
CA ASP A 110 1.05 4.95 -22.21
C ASP A 110 2.07 5.04 -21.08
N GLU A 111 1.95 4.13 -20.12
CA GLU A 111 2.77 4.09 -18.91
C GLU A 111 4.27 3.94 -19.24
N ALA A 112 4.63 3.08 -20.19
CA ALA A 112 6.01 2.74 -20.46
C ALA A 112 6.77 3.90 -21.12
N SER A 113 6.15 4.57 -22.09
CA SER A 113 6.74 5.74 -22.74
C SER A 113 6.90 6.92 -21.78
N LEU A 114 5.90 7.16 -20.92
CA LEU A 114 5.97 8.18 -19.87
C LEU A 114 7.08 7.87 -18.85
N LEU A 115 7.15 6.64 -18.35
CA LEU A 115 8.21 6.23 -17.41
C LEU A 115 9.61 6.38 -18.02
N SER A 116 9.79 5.99 -19.28
CA SER A 116 11.06 6.18 -20.02
C SER A 116 11.46 7.65 -20.07
N TYR A 117 10.50 8.55 -20.31
CA TYR A 117 10.74 9.99 -20.27
C TYR A 117 11.14 10.46 -18.87
N LEU A 118 10.37 10.12 -17.83
CA LEU A 118 10.64 10.57 -16.46
C LEU A 118 12.02 10.11 -15.96
N ASN A 119 12.40 8.87 -16.28
CA ASN A 119 13.73 8.33 -15.95
C ASN A 119 14.85 9.08 -16.68
N ARG A 120 14.71 9.31 -17.99
CA ARG A 120 15.71 10.05 -18.77
C ARG A 120 15.90 11.48 -18.29
N ARG A 121 14.84 12.10 -17.77
CA ARG A 121 14.87 13.46 -17.21
C ARG A 121 15.31 13.51 -15.75
N GLN A 122 15.62 12.36 -15.15
CA GLN A 122 16.07 12.23 -13.76
C GLN A 122 15.12 12.97 -12.80
N VAL A 123 13.82 12.74 -12.95
CA VAL A 123 12.78 13.49 -12.21
C VAL A 123 12.90 13.29 -10.70
N ILE A 124 13.42 12.15 -10.24
CA ILE A 124 13.73 11.91 -8.83
C ILE A 124 14.82 12.88 -8.32
N ASP A 125 15.87 13.14 -9.10
CA ASP A 125 16.92 14.09 -8.69
C ASP A 125 16.40 15.52 -8.65
N GLN A 126 15.48 15.87 -9.57
CA GLN A 126 14.76 17.14 -9.52
C GLN A 126 13.89 17.24 -8.27
N PHE A 127 13.21 16.16 -7.89
CA PHE A 127 12.44 16.08 -6.67
C PHE A 127 13.32 16.23 -5.41
N VAL A 128 14.50 15.60 -5.37
CA VAL A 128 15.42 15.74 -4.22
C VAL A 128 15.87 17.20 -4.06
N LYS A 129 16.17 17.90 -5.17
CA LYS A 129 16.48 19.34 -5.15
C LYS A 129 15.29 20.19 -4.69
N TYR A 130 14.07 19.84 -5.13
CA TYR A 130 12.85 20.48 -4.64
C TYR A 130 12.63 20.25 -3.14
N ALA A 131 12.82 19.02 -2.65
CA ALA A 131 12.69 18.72 -1.24
C ALA A 131 13.71 19.51 -0.40
N GLN A 132 14.93 19.68 -0.91
CA GLN A 132 15.94 20.54 -0.30
C GLN A 132 15.50 22.00 -0.19
N SER A 133 14.83 22.56 -1.20
CA SER A 133 14.26 23.92 -1.13
C SER A 133 13.03 24.04 -0.21
N LYS A 134 12.53 22.90 0.29
CA LYS A 134 11.45 22.79 1.29
C LYS A 134 11.96 22.30 2.65
N ASP A 135 13.23 22.63 2.95
CA ASP A 135 13.93 22.34 4.20
C ASP A 135 14.11 20.85 4.51
N VAL A 136 14.10 19.99 3.49
CA VAL A 136 14.42 18.57 3.62
C VAL A 136 15.80 18.30 3.03
N LYS A 137 16.83 18.30 3.90
CA LYS A 137 18.21 18.05 3.49
C LYS A 137 18.35 16.66 2.83
N PRO A 138 19.01 16.55 1.66
CA PRO A 138 19.28 15.27 1.01
C PRO A 138 20.06 14.32 1.93
N ARG A 139 19.65 13.05 1.95
CA ARG A 139 20.33 11.98 2.70
C ARG A 139 20.59 10.80 1.76
N ASN A 140 21.67 10.87 0.98
CA ASN A 140 21.93 9.96 -0.14
C ASN A 140 21.73 8.48 0.19
N ILE A 141 22.29 8.00 1.30
CA ILE A 141 22.14 6.59 1.72
C ILE A 141 20.66 6.24 1.95
N LEU A 142 19.90 7.12 2.59
CA LEU A 142 18.48 6.89 2.87
C LEU A 142 17.63 7.02 1.60
N ILE A 143 17.96 7.96 0.71
CA ILE A 143 17.32 8.13 -0.59
C ILE A 143 17.50 6.85 -1.42
N GLN A 144 18.72 6.33 -1.51
CA GLN A 144 19.03 5.10 -2.24
C GLN A 144 18.28 3.90 -1.66
N LYS A 145 18.27 3.74 -0.33
CA LYS A 145 17.50 2.68 0.35
C LYS A 145 15.98 2.78 0.09
N SER A 146 15.44 3.99 -0.09
CA SER A 146 14.02 4.21 -0.36
C SER A 146 13.71 4.51 -1.82
N TYR A 147 14.65 4.25 -2.74
CA TYR A 147 14.56 4.75 -4.11
C TYR A 147 13.33 4.19 -4.84
N SER A 148 13.07 2.89 -4.72
CA SER A 148 11.88 2.24 -5.30
C SER A 148 10.57 2.83 -4.77
N LEU A 149 10.49 3.14 -3.47
CA LEU A 149 9.30 3.77 -2.88
C LEU A 149 9.12 5.21 -3.32
N LEU A 150 10.21 5.98 -3.41
CA LEU A 150 10.22 7.34 -3.94
C LEU A 150 9.77 7.37 -5.39
N GLU A 151 10.37 6.51 -6.22
CA GLU A 151 10.05 6.38 -7.64
C GLU A 151 8.58 6.03 -7.83
N ARG A 152 8.12 4.94 -7.21
CA ARG A 152 6.73 4.49 -7.30
C ARG A 152 5.74 5.57 -6.86
N SER A 153 6.03 6.24 -5.74
CA SER A 153 5.15 7.29 -5.23
C SER A 153 5.12 8.50 -6.15
N LEU A 154 6.29 8.97 -6.61
CA LEU A 154 6.39 10.17 -7.43
C LEU A 154 5.84 9.95 -8.83
N TYR A 155 6.35 8.93 -9.53
CA TYR A 155 5.93 8.63 -10.90
C TYR A 155 4.48 8.18 -10.94
N GLY A 156 4.02 7.44 -9.93
CA GLY A 156 2.61 7.11 -9.76
C GLY A 156 1.72 8.35 -9.79
N ASN A 157 2.04 9.38 -9.01
CA ASN A 157 1.25 10.62 -9.03
C ASN A 157 1.30 11.34 -10.39
N ILE A 158 2.44 11.31 -11.09
CA ILE A 158 2.54 11.90 -12.44
C ILE A 158 1.71 11.09 -13.45
N ILE A 159 1.75 9.75 -13.38
CA ILE A 159 0.92 8.84 -14.19
C ILE A 159 -0.56 9.14 -13.93
N TYR A 160 -0.98 9.28 -12.67
CA TYR A 160 -2.35 9.62 -12.33
C TYR A 160 -2.78 10.94 -12.99
N ASN A 161 -1.94 11.97 -12.90
CA ASN A 161 -2.24 13.29 -13.45
C ASN A 161 -2.32 13.32 -14.99
N MET A 162 -1.64 12.40 -15.69
CA MET A 162 -1.53 12.39 -17.16
C MET A 162 -2.38 11.31 -17.84
N LEU A 163 -2.39 10.10 -17.29
CA LEU A 163 -2.98 8.88 -17.86
C LEU A 163 -4.17 8.36 -17.05
N GLY A 164 -4.54 9.05 -15.97
CA GLY A 164 -5.72 8.76 -15.18
C GLY A 164 -5.57 7.60 -14.19
N ARG A 165 -6.68 7.30 -13.52
CA ARG A 165 -6.74 6.37 -12.39
C ARG A 165 -6.44 4.93 -12.77
N GLU A 166 -6.94 4.46 -13.90
CA GLU A 166 -6.80 3.06 -14.31
C GLU A 166 -5.32 2.71 -14.52
N THR A 167 -4.61 3.52 -15.29
CA THR A 167 -3.16 3.37 -15.51
C THR A 167 -2.37 3.48 -14.21
N TYR A 168 -2.74 4.42 -13.33
CA TYR A 168 -2.16 4.53 -12.00
C TYR A 168 -2.32 3.24 -11.18
N VAL A 169 -3.53 2.68 -11.11
CA VAL A 169 -3.78 1.44 -10.36
C VAL A 169 -3.00 0.28 -10.96
N ALA A 170 -2.99 0.14 -12.28
CA ALA A 170 -2.22 -0.89 -12.97
C ALA A 170 -0.71 -0.79 -12.66
N TYR A 171 -0.16 0.43 -12.65
CA TYR A 171 1.24 0.68 -12.29
C TYR A 171 1.55 0.25 -10.85
N PHE A 172 0.71 0.62 -9.87
CA PHE A 172 0.92 0.24 -8.47
C PHE A 172 0.85 -1.27 -8.26
N ASN A 173 -0.12 -1.93 -8.89
CA ASN A 173 -0.36 -3.37 -8.79
C ASN A 173 0.83 -4.22 -9.23
N LYS A 174 1.69 -3.72 -10.14
CA LYS A 174 2.92 -4.43 -10.57
C LYS A 174 3.89 -4.71 -9.41
N SER A 175 3.82 -3.92 -8.35
CA SER A 175 4.69 -3.99 -7.18
C SER A 175 3.97 -4.37 -5.89
N ASP A 176 2.67 -4.65 -5.95
CA ASP A 176 1.89 -5.02 -4.77
C ASP A 176 2.02 -6.52 -4.51
N GLU A 177 2.53 -6.88 -3.33
CA GLU A 177 2.78 -8.28 -2.97
C GLU A 177 1.49 -9.09 -2.83
N ASN A 178 0.37 -8.47 -2.44
CA ASN A 178 -0.93 -9.16 -2.40
C ASN A 178 -1.41 -9.47 -3.80
N VAL A 179 -1.27 -8.52 -4.74
CA VAL A 179 -1.63 -8.74 -6.15
C VAL A 179 -0.76 -9.82 -6.78
N LYS A 180 0.55 -9.77 -6.56
CA LYS A 180 1.47 -10.81 -7.04
C LYS A 180 1.08 -12.17 -6.50
N LYS A 181 0.80 -12.26 -5.19
CA LYS A 181 0.41 -13.53 -4.57
C LYS A 181 -0.93 -14.05 -5.08
N ALA A 182 -1.89 -13.16 -5.32
CA ALA A 182 -3.18 -13.54 -5.90
C ALA A 182 -3.00 -14.11 -7.32
N LEU A 183 -2.18 -13.47 -8.17
CA LEU A 183 -1.88 -13.97 -9.51
C LEU A 183 -1.16 -15.32 -9.50
N GLU A 184 -0.24 -15.51 -8.56
CA GLU A 184 0.45 -16.80 -8.36
C GLU A 184 -0.57 -17.92 -8.13
N ILE A 185 -1.50 -17.74 -7.17
CA ILE A 185 -2.51 -18.74 -6.80
C ILE A 185 -3.50 -19.03 -7.92
N LEU A 186 -3.93 -17.99 -8.64
CA LEU A 186 -4.85 -18.14 -9.77
C LEU A 186 -4.22 -18.94 -10.91
N ASN A 187 -2.91 -18.78 -11.13
CA ASN A 187 -2.18 -19.50 -12.18
C ASN A 187 -1.84 -20.94 -11.79
N THR A 188 -1.75 -21.25 -10.49
CA THR A 188 -1.47 -22.61 -9.99
C THR A 188 -2.73 -23.48 -9.82
N ASN A 189 -3.93 -22.96 -10.13
CA ASN A 189 -5.23 -23.60 -9.85
C ASN A 189 -5.41 -24.00 -8.37
N GLU A 190 -4.80 -23.26 -7.44
CA GLU A 190 -4.94 -23.46 -5.99
C GLU A 190 -6.11 -22.64 -5.40
N ALA A 191 -6.94 -22.04 -6.25
CA ALA A 191 -8.09 -21.20 -5.89
C ALA A 191 -9.39 -21.99 -5.70
#